data_AF-A0A7W0ZYI4-F1
#
_entry.id   AF-A0A7W0ZYI4-F1
#
_cell.length_a   1.000
_cell.length_b   1.000
_cell.length_c   1.000
_cell.angle_alpha   90.00
_cell.angle_beta   90.00
_cell.angle_gamma   90.00
#
_symmetry.space_group_name_H-M   'P 1'
#
loop_
_entity.id
_entity.type
_entity.pdbx_description
1 polymer ?
#
loop_
_entity_poly.entity_id
_entity_poly.type
_entity_poly.pdbx_seq_one_letter_code
_entity_poly.pdbx_strand_id
1 'polypeptide(L)'
;MARATRLLAVTTALGLGTSVWLFLDNRSLRSDIADAKVATAEKAAAPVAEAKPVDPWTQPQARSAELRSRTTNAAQPALPDGSKETRLDRRARRTEEFGAMFGRLPGETEQEYRDRIGPMISAGLLLPRTRAAEYRKIAEEKAKVTPEQSAKLDAAFDKVYGDVVDYTNKAIADGTLSPYERNVAGWLDYAGGLGGLLNEAQGSVGKILDPAQVKTMYEAGFEWGEYLGLSAPWEKLNPPPPAPKK
;
A
#
# COMPACT_ATOMS: atom_id res chain seq x y z
N MET A 1 -16.71 25.31 -10.24
CA MET A 1 -15.84 25.06 -9.07
C MET A 1 -15.73 23.57 -8.66
N ALA A 2 -16.72 22.71 -8.90
CA ALA A 2 -16.67 21.28 -8.55
C ALA A 2 -15.68 20.39 -9.33
N ARG A 3 -15.06 20.90 -10.42
CA ARG A 3 -14.09 20.15 -11.24
C ARG A 3 -12.68 20.11 -10.63
N ALA A 4 -12.27 21.17 -9.94
CA ALA A 4 -11.00 21.21 -9.21
C ALA A 4 -11.02 20.29 -7.97
N THR A 5 -12.19 20.12 -7.35
CA THR A 5 -12.37 19.29 -6.15
C THR A 5 -12.30 17.79 -6.43
N ARG A 6 -12.59 17.34 -7.66
CA ARG A 6 -12.59 15.92 -8.05
C ARG A 6 -11.23 15.42 -8.52
N LEU A 7 -10.48 16.25 -9.24
CA LEU A 7 -9.06 16.01 -9.53
C LEU A 7 -8.26 15.98 -8.22
N LEU A 8 -8.58 16.90 -7.28
CA LEU A 8 -8.08 16.82 -5.91
C LEU A 8 -8.47 15.47 -5.27
N ALA A 9 -9.74 15.05 -5.33
CA ALA A 9 -10.22 13.81 -4.71
C ALA A 9 -9.53 12.53 -5.22
N VAL A 10 -9.13 12.44 -6.50
CA VAL A 10 -8.42 11.26 -7.04
C VAL A 10 -6.94 11.26 -6.64
N THR A 11 -6.22 12.39 -6.74
CA THR A 11 -4.88 12.51 -6.15
C THR A 11 -4.90 12.39 -4.63
N THR A 12 -5.99 12.77 -4.00
CA THR A 12 -6.23 12.59 -2.56
C THR A 12 -6.65 11.16 -2.29
N ALA A 13 -7.24 10.37 -3.18
CA ALA A 13 -7.54 8.96 -2.94
C ALA A 13 -6.30 8.08 -3.09
N LEU A 14 -5.42 8.36 -4.06
CA LEU A 14 -4.10 7.72 -4.17
C LEU A 14 -3.15 8.21 -3.07
N GLY A 15 -3.18 9.52 -2.78
CA GLY A 15 -2.47 10.14 -1.67
C GLY A 15 -2.98 9.69 -0.30
N LEU A 16 -4.28 9.48 -0.12
CA LEU A 16 -4.90 8.89 1.08
C LEU A 16 -4.69 7.40 1.10
N GLY A 17 -4.65 6.67 -0.01
CA GLY A 17 -4.32 5.25 -0.02
C GLY A 17 -2.90 5.02 0.50
N THR A 18 -1.95 5.82 0.02
CA THR A 18 -0.57 5.81 0.51
C THR A 18 -0.42 6.46 1.89
N SER A 19 -1.18 7.51 2.21
CA SER A 19 -1.17 8.12 3.56
C SER A 19 -1.90 7.29 4.61
N VAL A 20 -2.92 6.51 4.25
CA VAL A 20 -3.62 5.51 5.08
C VAL A 20 -2.69 4.32 5.26
N TRP A 21 -1.98 3.88 4.22
CA TRP A 21 -0.91 2.89 4.38
C TRP A 21 0.19 3.38 5.34
N LEU A 22 0.69 4.62 5.17
CA LEU A 22 1.66 5.25 6.08
C LEU A 22 1.09 5.56 7.48
N PHE A 23 -0.22 5.82 7.61
CA PHE A 23 -0.90 6.12 8.87
C PHE A 23 -1.22 4.85 9.65
N LEU A 24 -1.62 3.76 8.98
CA LEU A 24 -1.77 2.44 9.59
C LEU A 24 -0.39 1.92 10.06
N ASP A 25 0.66 2.11 9.26
CA ASP A 25 2.06 1.84 9.65
C ASP A 25 2.48 2.72 10.85
N ASN A 26 2.12 4.01 10.88
CA ASN A 26 2.38 4.87 12.05
C ASN A 26 1.53 4.52 13.28
N ARG A 27 0.32 4.00 13.10
CA ARG A 27 -0.60 3.64 14.19
C ARG A 27 -0.20 2.31 14.83
N SER A 28 0.24 1.33 14.03
CA SER A 28 0.85 0.11 14.58
C SER A 28 2.11 0.46 15.38
N LEU A 29 2.94 1.38 14.88
CA LEU A 29 4.10 1.88 15.63
C LEU A 29 3.73 2.60 16.94
N ARG A 30 2.56 3.26 17.02
CA ARG A 30 2.08 3.89 18.25
C ARG A 30 1.49 2.90 19.24
N SER A 31 0.80 1.85 18.78
CA SER A 31 0.42 0.74 19.66
C SER A 31 1.65 0.04 20.20
N ASP A 32 2.64 -0.25 19.35
CA ASP A 32 3.88 -0.92 19.78
C ASP A 32 4.67 -0.06 20.81
N ILE A 33 4.67 1.28 20.66
CA ILE A 33 5.27 2.20 21.64
C ILE A 33 4.43 2.30 22.93
N ALA A 34 3.09 2.28 22.83
CA ALA A 34 2.22 2.30 24.00
C ALA A 34 2.38 1.00 24.81
N ASP A 35 2.38 -0.14 24.13
CA ASP A 35 2.58 -1.47 24.72
C ASP A 35 3.99 -1.59 25.32
N ALA A 36 5.03 -1.07 24.65
CA ALA A 36 6.38 -0.98 25.21
C ALA A 36 6.47 -0.06 26.43
N LYS A 37 5.72 1.06 26.45
CA LYS A 37 5.66 1.97 27.61
C LYS A 37 4.90 1.35 28.78
N VAL A 38 3.82 0.61 28.54
CA VAL A 38 3.11 -0.15 29.56
C VAL A 38 4.00 -1.25 30.12
N ALA A 39 4.71 -2.00 29.27
CA ALA A 39 5.69 -3.00 29.70
C ALA A 39 6.86 -2.38 30.49
N THR A 40 7.30 -1.16 30.14
CA THR A 40 8.33 -0.43 30.89
C THR A 40 7.80 0.13 32.21
N ALA A 41 6.55 0.58 32.24
CA ALA A 41 5.87 1.05 33.45
C ALA A 41 5.56 -0.09 34.42
N GLU A 42 5.20 -1.29 33.94
CA GLU A 42 5.10 -2.50 34.78
C GLU A 42 6.46 -2.94 35.33
N LYS A 43 7.55 -2.77 34.55
CA LYS A 43 8.92 -2.99 35.04
C LYS A 43 9.36 -1.96 36.09
N ALA A 44 8.86 -0.73 36.00
CA ALA A 44 9.14 0.36 36.96
C ALA A 44 8.20 0.36 38.17
N ALA A 45 7.00 -0.23 38.04
CA ALA A 45 6.03 -0.45 39.10
C ALA A 45 6.22 -1.79 39.82
N ALA A 46 7.19 -2.61 39.38
CA ALA A 46 7.73 -3.66 40.24
C ALA A 46 8.25 -2.98 41.51
N PRO A 47 7.68 -3.26 42.70
CA PRO A 47 8.03 -2.54 43.90
C PRO A 47 9.51 -2.76 44.16
N VAL A 48 10.29 -1.67 44.11
CA VAL A 48 11.60 -1.63 44.77
C VAL A 48 11.28 -1.97 46.22
N ALA A 49 11.74 -3.14 46.68
CA ALA A 49 11.60 -3.52 48.06
C ALA A 49 12.35 -2.46 48.89
N GLU A 50 11.61 -1.52 49.45
CA GLU A 50 12.09 -0.65 50.51
C GLU A 50 12.54 -1.57 51.64
N ALA A 51 13.86 -1.58 51.89
CA ALA A 51 14.43 -2.22 53.05
C ALA A 51 13.92 -1.48 54.30
N LYS A 52 12.79 -1.92 54.83
CA LYS A 52 12.34 -1.52 56.16
C LYS A 52 13.32 -2.10 57.18
N PRO A 53 13.81 -1.31 58.14
CA PRO A 53 14.59 -1.86 59.24
C PRO A 53 13.69 -2.84 60.00
N VAL A 54 14.13 -4.09 60.02
CA VAL A 54 13.50 -5.16 60.80
C VAL A 54 13.80 -4.89 62.26
N ASP A 55 12.78 -4.60 63.06
CA ASP A 55 12.86 -4.67 64.52
C ASP A 55 12.80 -6.15 64.94
N PRO A 56 13.82 -6.70 65.62
CA PRO A 56 13.90 -8.12 65.94
C PRO A 56 12.94 -8.60 67.05
N TRP A 57 12.03 -7.76 67.56
CA TRP A 57 11.20 -8.11 68.73
C TRP A 57 9.68 -8.16 68.51
N THR A 58 9.19 -8.15 67.26
CA THR A 58 7.75 -8.33 67.00
C THR A 58 7.44 -9.57 66.15
N GLN A 59 7.15 -10.67 66.86
CA GLN A 59 6.21 -11.71 66.42
C GLN A 59 5.05 -11.71 67.44
N PRO A 60 3.78 -11.90 67.04
CA PRO A 60 3.35 -13.21 66.51
C PRO A 60 2.23 -13.23 65.45
N GLN A 61 2.34 -14.27 64.61
CA GLN A 61 1.32 -15.26 64.23
C GLN A 61 -0.04 -14.86 63.57
N ALA A 62 -0.21 -15.43 62.36
CA ALA A 62 -1.34 -16.26 61.93
C ALA A 62 -2.70 -15.55 61.66
N ARG A 63 -3.50 -15.87 60.63
CA ARG A 63 -3.57 -17.05 59.76
C ARG A 63 -4.64 -16.82 58.66
N SER A 64 -4.52 -17.58 57.57
CA SER A 64 -5.59 -18.04 56.64
C SER A 64 -6.14 -17.02 55.63
N ALA A 65 -6.32 -17.30 54.34
CA ALA A 65 -6.22 -18.52 53.54
C ALA A 65 -5.92 -18.11 52.07
N GLU A 66 -5.00 -18.77 51.36
CA GLU A 66 -5.27 -19.83 50.36
C GLU A 66 -6.43 -19.47 49.40
N LEU A 67 -6.33 -19.48 48.07
CA LEU A 67 -5.68 -20.42 47.16
C LEU A 67 -5.51 -19.70 45.81
N ARG A 68 -4.30 -19.77 45.23
CA ARG A 68 -4.04 -20.16 43.82
C ARG A 68 -2.53 -20.10 43.61
N SER A 69 -1.88 -21.17 44.06
CA SER A 69 -0.52 -21.47 43.68
C SER A 69 -0.52 -22.26 42.37
N ARG A 70 0.41 -21.88 41.49
CA ARG A 70 1.08 -22.70 40.47
C ARG A 70 0.28 -23.19 39.26
N THR A 71 0.54 -22.51 38.15
CA THR A 71 1.04 -23.19 36.94
C THR A 71 2.26 -22.44 36.42
N THR A 72 3.42 -23.10 36.55
CA THR A 72 4.57 -23.14 35.60
C THR A 72 4.94 -21.83 34.88
N ASN A 73 6.07 -21.17 35.18
CA ASN A 73 7.39 -21.51 34.65
C ASN A 73 7.42 -22.02 33.18
N ALA A 74 6.58 -21.46 32.30
CA ALA A 74 6.99 -21.29 30.92
C ALA A 74 7.75 -19.97 30.88
N ALA A 75 9.06 -20.04 30.64
CA ALA A 75 9.81 -18.86 30.23
C ALA A 75 9.00 -18.23 29.08
N GLN A 76 8.42 -17.04 29.31
CA GLN A 76 7.98 -16.22 28.21
C GLN A 76 9.18 -16.16 27.25
N PRO A 77 9.03 -16.55 25.97
CA PRO A 77 10.13 -16.41 25.03
C PRO A 77 10.54 -14.95 25.10
N ALA A 78 11.78 -14.72 25.55
CA ALA A 78 12.32 -13.38 25.62
C ALA A 78 12.18 -12.81 24.20
N LEU A 79 11.39 -11.74 24.07
CA LEU A 79 11.39 -10.97 22.83
C LEU A 79 12.87 -10.62 22.59
N PRO A 80 13.42 -10.96 21.41
CA PRO A 80 14.84 -10.71 21.14
C PRO A 80 15.14 -9.27 21.49
N ASP A 81 16.23 -9.05 22.24
CA ASP A 81 16.66 -7.74 22.72
C ASP A 81 16.41 -6.71 21.62
N GLY A 82 15.45 -5.81 21.89
CA GLY A 82 14.85 -4.95 20.89
C GLY A 82 15.93 -4.39 20.00
N SER A 83 15.99 -4.87 18.75
CA SER A 83 17.05 -4.49 17.82
C SER A 83 17.17 -2.97 17.87
N LYS A 84 18.38 -2.45 18.12
CA LYS A 84 18.70 -1.01 18.11
C LYS A 84 18.62 -0.44 16.69
N GLU A 85 17.69 -0.95 15.89
CA GLU A 85 17.49 -0.56 14.52
C GLU A 85 16.90 0.83 14.50
N THR A 86 17.65 1.77 13.94
CA THR A 86 17.17 3.14 13.80
C THR A 86 16.04 3.19 12.76
N ARG A 87 15.30 4.29 12.73
CA ARG A 87 14.25 4.49 11.71
C ARG A 87 14.82 4.51 10.29
N LEU A 88 16.08 4.92 10.12
CA LEU A 88 16.75 4.94 8.84
C LEU A 88 17.13 3.52 8.40
N ASP A 89 17.63 2.71 9.33
CA ASP A 89 17.97 1.31 9.07
C ASP A 89 16.73 0.50 8.64
N ARG A 90 15.59 0.67 9.34
CA ARG A 90 14.32 0.05 8.94
C ARG A 90 13.89 0.41 7.52
N ARG A 91 14.09 1.69 7.16
CA ARG A 91 13.72 2.18 5.82
C ARG A 91 14.65 1.61 4.76
N ALA A 92 15.95 1.57 5.03
CA ALA A 92 16.94 0.96 4.15
C ALA A 92 16.62 -0.53 3.94
N ARG A 93 16.37 -1.28 5.01
CA ARG A 93 16.02 -2.70 4.93
C ARG A 93 14.75 -2.94 4.12
N ARG A 94 13.66 -2.19 4.34
CA ARG A 94 12.43 -2.33 3.54
C ARG A 94 12.67 -2.02 2.05
N THR A 95 13.53 -1.05 1.76
CA THR A 95 13.88 -0.71 0.37
C THR A 95 14.69 -1.85 -0.26
N GLU A 96 15.61 -2.46 0.49
CA GLU A 96 16.37 -3.63 0.06
C GLU A 96 15.48 -4.88 -0.12
N GLU A 97 14.56 -5.15 0.80
CA GLU A 97 13.56 -6.22 0.70
C GLU A 97 12.67 -6.01 -0.54
N PHE A 98 12.22 -4.77 -0.78
CA PHE A 98 11.44 -4.43 -1.97
C PHE A 98 12.26 -4.61 -3.25
N GLY A 99 13.53 -4.17 -3.26
CA GLY A 99 14.46 -4.39 -4.35
C GLY A 99 14.77 -5.87 -4.60
N ALA A 100 14.82 -6.69 -3.56
CA ALA A 100 15.02 -8.14 -3.69
C ALA A 100 13.79 -8.84 -4.28
N MET A 101 12.59 -8.37 -3.94
CA MET A 101 11.35 -8.93 -4.47
C MET A 101 11.03 -8.46 -5.89
N PHE A 102 11.15 -7.16 -6.16
CA PHE A 102 10.66 -6.53 -7.40
C PHE A 102 11.78 -6.01 -8.31
N GLY A 103 13.04 -6.04 -7.85
CA GLY A 103 14.18 -5.78 -8.71
C GLY A 103 14.56 -6.99 -9.56
N ARG A 104 15.36 -6.73 -10.58
CA ARG A 104 16.03 -7.74 -11.39
C ARG A 104 17.16 -8.39 -10.61
N LEU A 105 17.19 -9.73 -10.60
CA LEU A 105 18.23 -10.52 -9.95
C LEU A 105 19.53 -10.56 -10.80
N PRO A 106 20.70 -10.80 -10.20
CA PRO A 106 21.95 -10.91 -10.94
C PRO A 106 21.89 -12.02 -12.01
N GLY A 107 22.11 -11.65 -13.27
CA GLY A 107 22.10 -12.59 -14.40
C GLY A 107 20.71 -12.98 -14.90
N GLU A 108 19.63 -12.49 -14.27
CA GLU A 108 18.24 -12.77 -14.69
C GLU A 108 17.98 -12.16 -16.06
N THR A 109 17.44 -12.95 -16.98
CA THR A 109 16.96 -12.48 -18.28
C THR A 109 15.64 -11.70 -18.15
N GLU A 110 15.25 -10.95 -19.17
CA GLU A 110 13.97 -10.23 -19.11
C GLU A 110 12.77 -11.17 -19.02
N GLN A 111 12.84 -12.33 -19.68
CA GLN A 111 11.78 -13.32 -19.64
C GLN A 111 11.67 -13.95 -18.24
N GLU A 112 12.79 -14.35 -17.63
CA GLU A 112 12.80 -14.90 -16.27
C GLU A 112 12.22 -13.91 -15.25
N TYR A 113 12.55 -12.62 -15.37
CA TYR A 113 11.95 -11.59 -14.54
C TYR A 113 10.43 -11.52 -14.72
N ARG A 114 9.94 -11.51 -15.97
CA ARG A 114 8.50 -11.46 -16.27
C ARG A 114 7.77 -12.70 -15.75
N ASP A 115 8.38 -13.87 -15.89
CA ASP A 115 7.80 -15.13 -15.42
C ASP A 115 7.71 -15.17 -13.88
N ARG A 116 8.62 -14.48 -13.18
CA ARG A 116 8.61 -14.36 -11.72
C ARG A 116 7.61 -13.31 -11.22
N ILE A 117 7.60 -12.13 -11.84
CA ILE A 117 6.84 -10.97 -11.35
C ILE A 117 5.42 -10.91 -11.92
N GLY A 118 5.24 -11.30 -13.18
CA GLY A 118 3.96 -11.25 -13.89
C GLY A 118 2.81 -11.95 -13.14
N PRO A 119 3.00 -13.19 -12.64
CA PRO A 119 1.98 -13.87 -11.83
C PRO A 119 1.64 -13.14 -10.54
N MET A 120 2.60 -12.49 -9.89
CA MET A 120 2.37 -11.72 -8.66
C MET A 120 1.51 -10.48 -8.94
N ILE A 121 1.81 -9.75 -10.01
CA ILE A 121 1.01 -8.60 -10.47
C ILE A 121 -0.42 -9.07 -10.80
N SER A 122 -0.53 -10.14 -11.59
CA SER A 122 -1.82 -10.69 -12.01
C SER A 122 -2.68 -11.12 -10.82
N ALA A 123 -2.07 -11.83 -9.86
CA ALA A 123 -2.76 -12.29 -8.65
C ALA A 123 -3.21 -11.11 -7.78
N GLY A 124 -2.35 -10.09 -7.60
CA GLY A 124 -2.68 -8.89 -6.84
C GLY A 124 -3.83 -8.07 -7.44
N LEU A 125 -3.97 -8.11 -8.77
CA LEU A 125 -4.97 -7.33 -9.51
C LEU A 125 -6.25 -8.10 -9.85
N LEU A 126 -6.27 -9.43 -9.69
CA LEU A 126 -7.41 -10.26 -10.10
C LEU A 126 -8.73 -9.79 -9.48
N LEU A 127 -8.81 -9.74 -8.14
CA LEU A 127 -10.04 -9.32 -7.45
C LEU A 127 -10.40 -7.84 -7.71
N PRO A 128 -9.45 -6.88 -7.64
CA PRO A 128 -9.72 -5.50 -8.02
C PRO A 128 -10.26 -5.35 -9.45
N ARG A 129 -9.67 -6.04 -10.44
CA ARG A 129 -10.11 -5.98 -11.84
C ARG A 129 -11.51 -6.54 -12.02
N THR A 130 -11.82 -7.67 -11.39
CA THR A 130 -13.18 -8.24 -11.44
C THR A 130 -14.20 -7.26 -10.87
N ARG A 131 -13.92 -6.66 -9.71
CA ARG A 131 -14.81 -5.65 -9.12
C ARG A 131 -14.97 -4.41 -10.00
N ALA A 132 -13.87 -3.90 -10.56
CA ALA A 132 -13.89 -2.75 -11.44
C ALA A 132 -14.72 -3.03 -12.71
N ALA A 133 -14.62 -4.24 -13.28
CA ALA A 133 -15.43 -4.67 -14.41
C ALA A 133 -16.92 -4.81 -14.05
N GLU A 134 -17.25 -5.34 -12.88
CA GLU A 134 -18.62 -5.40 -12.37
C GLU A 134 -19.22 -4.00 -12.17
N TYR A 135 -18.48 -3.08 -11.55
CA TYR A 135 -18.91 -1.69 -11.38
C TYR A 135 -19.10 -0.98 -12.70
N ARG A 136 -18.22 -1.22 -13.69
CA ARG A 136 -18.39 -0.72 -15.05
C ARG A 136 -19.71 -1.20 -15.64
N LYS A 137 -19.97 -2.50 -15.60
CA LYS A 137 -21.20 -3.10 -16.15
C LYS A 137 -22.45 -2.50 -15.50
N ILE A 138 -22.48 -2.39 -14.17
CA ILE A 138 -23.61 -1.80 -13.43
C ILE A 138 -23.81 -0.33 -13.82
N ALA A 139 -22.72 0.43 -13.95
CA ALA A 139 -22.78 1.85 -14.31
C ALA A 139 -23.24 2.05 -15.76
N GLU A 140 -22.74 1.23 -16.70
CA GLU A 140 -23.16 1.24 -18.11
C GLU A 140 -24.64 0.92 -18.25
N GLU A 141 -25.14 -0.08 -17.52
CA GLU A 141 -26.57 -0.43 -17.51
C GLU A 141 -27.43 0.74 -16.99
N LYS A 142 -27.04 1.36 -15.88
CA LYS A 142 -27.76 2.51 -15.30
C LYS A 142 -27.74 3.73 -16.22
N ALA A 143 -26.60 3.99 -16.86
CA ALA A 143 -26.43 5.09 -17.81
C ALA A 143 -26.98 4.77 -19.22
N LYS A 144 -27.53 3.56 -19.42
CA LYS A 144 -28.03 3.08 -20.71
C LYS A 144 -27.00 3.24 -21.82
N VAL A 145 -25.74 2.93 -21.52
CA VAL A 145 -24.65 2.93 -22.50
C VAL A 145 -24.94 1.84 -23.52
N THR A 146 -24.96 2.21 -24.80
CA THR A 146 -25.24 1.24 -25.86
C THR A 146 -24.02 0.33 -26.09
N PRO A 147 -24.20 -0.87 -26.68
CA PRO A 147 -23.07 -1.73 -27.04
C PRO A 147 -22.04 -1.02 -27.94
N GLU A 148 -22.50 -0.16 -28.86
CA GLU A 148 -21.62 0.63 -29.71
C GLU A 148 -20.80 1.67 -28.93
N GLN A 149 -21.41 2.33 -27.95
CA GLN A 149 -20.70 3.26 -27.07
C GLN A 149 -19.69 2.52 -26.21
N SER A 150 -20.06 1.36 -25.64
CA SER A 150 -19.16 0.53 -24.82
C SER A 150 -17.95 0.07 -25.63
N ALA A 151 -18.14 -0.40 -26.87
CA ALA A 151 -17.05 -0.76 -27.77
C ALA A 151 -16.14 0.44 -28.13
N LYS A 152 -16.70 1.64 -28.30
CA LYS A 152 -15.90 2.87 -28.51
C LYS A 152 -15.09 3.25 -27.27
N LEU A 153 -15.65 3.05 -26.07
CA LEU A 153 -14.91 3.24 -24.81
C LEU A 153 -13.74 2.27 -24.71
N ASP A 154 -13.96 0.99 -25.02
CA ASP A 154 -12.90 -0.03 -25.03
C ASP A 154 -11.75 0.35 -25.95
N ALA A 155 -12.06 0.75 -27.19
CA ALA A 155 -11.06 1.18 -28.15
C ALA A 155 -10.29 2.45 -27.68
N ALA A 156 -10.96 3.37 -27.00
CA ALA A 156 -10.30 4.54 -26.41
C ALA A 156 -9.39 4.14 -25.24
N PHE A 157 -9.80 3.16 -24.43
CA PHE A 157 -9.02 2.67 -23.29
C PHE A 157 -7.82 1.86 -23.71
N ASP A 158 -7.92 1.05 -24.76
CA ASP A 158 -6.78 0.30 -25.32
C ASP A 158 -5.62 1.22 -25.68
N LYS A 159 -5.93 2.38 -26.27
CA LYS A 159 -4.92 3.41 -26.54
C LYS A 159 -4.31 3.95 -25.24
N VAL A 160 -5.15 4.35 -24.29
CA VAL A 160 -4.70 4.89 -22.99
C VAL A 160 -3.84 3.88 -22.24
N TYR A 161 -4.18 2.59 -22.29
CA TYR A 161 -3.39 1.52 -21.70
C TYR A 161 -2.02 1.40 -22.34
N GLY A 162 -1.93 1.51 -23.66
CA GLY A 162 -0.65 1.60 -24.37
C GLY A 162 0.18 2.78 -23.87
N ASP A 163 -0.40 3.98 -23.89
CA ASP A 163 0.27 5.21 -23.47
C ASP A 163 0.75 5.15 -22.01
N VAL A 164 -0.07 4.61 -21.10
CA VAL A 164 0.26 4.42 -19.68
C VAL A 164 1.41 3.42 -19.51
N VAL A 165 1.36 2.28 -20.19
CA VAL A 165 2.43 1.26 -20.09
C VAL A 165 3.73 1.80 -20.66
N ASP A 166 3.69 2.48 -21.81
CA ASP A 166 4.88 3.07 -22.43
C ASP A 166 5.48 4.17 -21.57
N TYR A 167 4.65 5.05 -21.00
CA TYR A 167 5.09 6.08 -20.07
C TYR A 167 5.71 5.47 -18.80
N THR A 168 5.10 4.42 -18.24
CA THR A 168 5.61 3.71 -17.06
C THR A 168 6.92 3.01 -17.37
N ASN A 169 7.03 2.35 -18.53
CA ASN A 169 8.25 1.68 -18.98
C ASN A 169 9.40 2.68 -19.15
N LYS A 170 9.11 3.87 -19.68
CA LYS A 170 10.10 4.95 -19.76
C LYS A 170 10.57 5.35 -18.35
N ALA A 171 9.63 5.59 -17.43
CA ALA A 171 9.92 5.95 -16.04
C ALA A 171 10.68 4.86 -15.27
N ILE A 172 10.52 3.59 -15.64
CA ILE A 172 11.30 2.47 -15.09
C ILE A 172 12.72 2.49 -15.67
N ALA A 173 12.85 2.69 -16.99
CA ALA A 173 14.12 2.65 -17.70
C ALA A 173 15.06 3.81 -17.33
N ASP A 174 14.51 5.00 -17.08
CA ASP A 174 15.27 6.18 -16.65
C ASP A 174 15.53 6.24 -15.13
N GLY A 175 15.01 5.28 -14.36
CA GLY A 175 15.20 5.18 -12.92
C GLY A 175 14.30 6.08 -12.08
N THR A 176 13.35 6.81 -12.70
CA THR A 176 12.32 7.57 -11.99
C THR A 176 11.48 6.65 -11.08
N LEU A 177 11.15 5.46 -11.57
CA LEU A 177 10.51 4.36 -10.85
C LEU A 177 11.50 3.21 -10.66
N SER A 178 12.24 3.26 -9.56
CA SER A 178 13.22 2.23 -9.20
C SER A 178 12.76 1.42 -7.99
N PRO A 179 12.93 0.08 -8.00
CA PRO A 179 12.72 -0.74 -6.81
C PRO A 179 13.93 -0.70 -5.86
N TYR A 180 15.08 -0.18 -6.31
CA TYR A 180 16.34 -0.23 -5.55
C TYR A 180 16.53 0.97 -4.63
N GLU A 181 15.83 2.07 -4.91
CA GLU A 181 15.96 3.30 -4.16
C GLU A 181 14.64 4.06 -4.09
N ARG A 182 14.49 4.86 -3.04
CA ARG A 182 13.28 5.65 -2.83
C ARG A 182 13.40 7.01 -3.51
N ASN A 183 12.99 7.09 -4.77
CA ASN A 183 12.95 8.35 -5.52
C ASN A 183 11.59 9.06 -5.38
N VAL A 184 11.37 9.76 -4.26
CA VAL A 184 10.07 10.43 -4.00
C VAL A 184 9.75 11.51 -5.03
N ALA A 185 10.76 12.27 -5.47
CA ALA A 185 10.58 13.29 -6.50
C ALA A 185 10.15 12.65 -7.82
N GLY A 186 10.85 11.60 -8.25
CA GLY A 186 10.49 10.83 -9.44
C GLY A 186 9.08 10.22 -9.36
N TRP A 187 8.68 9.71 -8.20
CA TRP A 187 7.31 9.23 -7.99
C TRP A 187 6.25 10.33 -8.14
N LEU A 188 6.51 11.54 -7.63
CA LEU A 188 5.60 12.68 -7.78
C LEU A 188 5.51 13.15 -9.22
N ASP A 189 6.65 13.21 -9.92
CA ASP A 189 6.69 13.57 -11.35
C ASP A 189 5.95 12.53 -12.20
N TYR A 190 6.19 11.24 -11.94
CA TYR A 190 5.48 10.13 -12.56
C TYR A 190 3.96 10.24 -12.34
N ALA A 191 3.53 10.44 -11.08
CA ALA A 191 2.11 10.58 -10.75
C ALA A 191 1.47 11.79 -11.43
N GLY A 192 2.19 12.91 -11.51
CA GLY A 192 1.75 14.10 -12.24
C GLY A 192 1.53 13.82 -13.73
N GLY A 193 2.49 13.16 -14.39
CA GLY A 193 2.36 12.79 -15.81
C GLY A 193 1.25 11.77 -16.07
N LEU A 194 1.08 10.78 -15.19
CA LEU A 194 -0.03 9.82 -15.26
C LEU A 194 -1.39 10.52 -15.14
N GLY A 195 -1.49 11.53 -14.27
CA GLY A 195 -2.69 12.38 -14.17
C GLY A 195 -3.02 13.10 -15.47
N GLY A 196 -2.01 13.53 -16.24
CA GLY A 196 -2.16 14.09 -17.57
C GLY A 196 -2.80 13.10 -18.56
N LEU A 197 -2.26 11.89 -18.65
CA LEU A 197 -2.79 10.81 -19.52
C LEU A 197 -4.24 10.44 -19.16
N LEU A 198 -4.54 10.36 -17.87
CA LEU A 198 -5.91 10.05 -17.40
C LEU A 198 -6.90 11.19 -17.72
N ASN A 199 -6.46 12.45 -17.70
CA ASN A 199 -7.30 13.58 -18.12
C ASN A 199 -7.63 13.51 -19.62
N GLU A 200 -6.69 13.08 -20.45
CA GLU A 200 -6.94 12.86 -21.89
C GLU A 200 -7.95 11.71 -22.13
N ALA A 201 -7.85 10.64 -21.33
CA ALA A 201 -8.82 9.55 -21.33
C ALA A 201 -10.23 10.07 -21.00
N GLN A 202 -10.35 10.91 -19.97
CA GLN A 202 -11.63 11.54 -19.60
C GLN A 202 -12.18 12.43 -20.72
N GLY A 203 -11.31 13.15 -21.44
CA GLY A 203 -11.68 13.91 -22.63
C GLY A 203 -12.23 13.03 -23.76
N SER A 204 -11.70 11.81 -23.91
CA SER A 204 -12.19 10.84 -24.89
C SER A 204 -13.55 10.24 -24.50
N VAL A 205 -13.74 9.92 -23.21
CA VAL A 205 -15.03 9.50 -22.66
C VAL A 205 -16.13 10.52 -22.95
N GLY A 206 -15.85 11.82 -22.73
CA GLY A 206 -16.80 12.89 -22.99
C GLY A 206 -17.16 13.13 -24.47
N LYS A 207 -16.44 12.51 -25.41
CA LYS A 207 -16.78 12.50 -26.85
C LYS A 207 -17.67 11.32 -27.24
N ILE A 208 -17.73 10.29 -26.40
CA ILE A 208 -18.46 9.03 -26.67
C ILE A 208 -19.79 9.00 -25.92
N LEU A 209 -19.77 9.46 -24.67
CA LEU A 209 -20.92 9.48 -23.79
C LEU A 209 -21.45 10.90 -23.63
N ASP A 210 -22.77 11.02 -23.60
CA ASP A 210 -23.41 12.28 -23.28
C ASP A 210 -23.13 12.68 -21.82
N PRO A 211 -23.11 13.98 -21.48
CA PRO A 211 -22.84 14.44 -20.12
C PRO A 211 -23.76 13.83 -19.06
N ALA A 212 -25.02 13.52 -19.43
CA ALA A 212 -25.98 12.85 -18.56
C ALA A 212 -25.54 11.41 -18.24
N GLN A 213 -25.11 10.65 -19.25
CA GLN A 213 -24.61 9.28 -19.07
C GLN A 213 -23.36 9.28 -18.18
N VAL A 214 -22.40 10.17 -18.44
CA VAL A 214 -21.19 10.33 -17.62
C VAL A 214 -21.56 10.62 -16.16
N LYS A 215 -22.50 11.54 -15.93
CA LYS A 215 -22.99 11.86 -14.58
C LYS A 215 -23.63 10.63 -13.91
N THR A 216 -24.49 9.89 -14.61
CA THR A 216 -25.14 8.70 -14.08
C THR A 216 -24.12 7.60 -13.74
N MET A 217 -23.06 7.43 -14.52
CA MET A 217 -21.99 6.48 -14.19
C MET A 217 -21.28 6.85 -12.89
N TYR A 218 -20.96 8.13 -12.69
CA TYR A 218 -20.38 8.61 -11.42
C TYR A 218 -21.35 8.45 -10.23
N GLU A 219 -22.64 8.73 -10.42
CA GLU A 219 -23.66 8.53 -9.38
C GLU A 219 -23.87 7.04 -9.04
N ALA A 220 -23.55 6.15 -9.97
CA ALA A 220 -23.50 4.71 -9.74
C ALA A 220 -22.22 4.26 -8.99
N GLY A 221 -21.31 5.18 -8.68
CA GLY A 221 -20.05 4.91 -7.99
C GLY A 221 -18.91 4.46 -8.91
N PHE A 222 -19.05 4.62 -10.22
CA PHE A 222 -18.02 4.23 -11.17
C PHE A 222 -17.04 5.36 -11.45
N GLU A 223 -15.75 5.10 -11.21
CA GLU A 223 -14.65 6.05 -11.37
C GLU A 223 -13.70 5.61 -12.47
N TRP A 224 -13.61 6.40 -13.54
CA TRP A 224 -12.77 6.08 -14.72
C TRP A 224 -11.29 5.90 -14.36
N GLY A 225 -10.76 6.75 -13.48
CA GLY A 225 -9.34 6.68 -13.09
C GLY A 225 -9.01 5.38 -12.35
N GLU A 226 -9.90 4.91 -11.48
CA GLU A 226 -9.76 3.63 -10.79
C GLU A 226 -9.85 2.47 -11.77
N TYR A 227 -10.87 2.48 -12.62
CA TYR A 227 -11.05 1.45 -13.65
C TYR A 227 -9.81 1.35 -14.55
N LEU A 228 -9.36 2.48 -15.11
CA LEU A 228 -8.20 2.53 -15.99
C LEU A 228 -6.91 2.09 -15.27
N GLY A 229 -6.72 2.56 -14.03
CA GLY A 229 -5.56 2.20 -13.22
C GLY A 229 -5.51 0.72 -12.87
N LEU A 230 -6.64 0.06 -12.66
CA LEU A 230 -6.69 -1.38 -12.35
C LEU A 230 -6.65 -2.25 -13.61
N SER A 231 -7.30 -1.82 -14.69
CA SER A 231 -7.44 -2.59 -15.92
C SER A 231 -6.27 -2.47 -16.89
N ALA A 232 -5.37 -1.50 -16.70
CA ALA A 232 -4.14 -1.41 -17.49
C ALA A 232 -3.33 -2.72 -17.41
N PRO A 233 -2.69 -3.15 -18.52
CA PRO A 233 -2.00 -4.44 -18.61
C PRO A 233 -0.59 -4.35 -18.01
N TRP A 234 -0.52 -4.13 -16.70
CA TRP A 234 0.73 -3.98 -15.94
C TRP A 234 1.68 -5.16 -16.06
N GLU A 235 1.20 -6.33 -16.47
CA GLU A 235 2.00 -7.52 -16.78
C GLU A 235 2.94 -7.30 -17.97
N LYS A 236 2.65 -6.31 -18.81
CA LYS A 236 3.48 -5.93 -19.96
C LYS A 236 4.65 -5.00 -19.59
N LEU A 237 4.73 -4.54 -18.34
CA LEU A 237 5.83 -3.67 -17.90
C LEU A 237 7.19 -4.32 -18.11
N ASN A 238 8.16 -3.53 -18.55
CA ASN A 238 9.53 -3.95 -18.73
C ASN A 238 10.22 -4.13 -17.38
N PRO A 239 11.19 -5.07 -17.29
CA PRO A 239 12.01 -5.19 -16.09
C PRO A 239 12.76 -3.88 -15.81
N PRO A 240 12.96 -3.54 -14.52
CA PRO A 240 13.87 -2.46 -14.17
C PRO A 240 15.30 -2.80 -14.64
N PRO A 241 16.13 -1.76 -14.89
CA PRO A 241 17.56 -1.97 -15.12
C PRO A 241 18.20 -2.77 -13.97
N PRO A 242 19.32 -3.48 -14.20
CA PRO A 242 20.02 -4.17 -13.11
C PRO A 242 20.38 -3.21 -11.97
N ALA A 243 20.40 -3.75 -10.74
CA ALA A 243 20.78 -2.96 -9.56
C ALA A 243 22.14 -2.27 -9.77
N PRO A 244 22.28 -0.98 -9.42
CA PRO A 244 23.55 -0.28 -9.52
C PRO A 244 24.58 -0.96 -8.62
N LYS A 245 25.81 -1.11 -9.12
CA LYS A 245 26.93 -1.62 -8.32
C LYS A 245 27.24 -0.59 -7.22
N LYS A 246 27.10 -1.00 -5.96
CA LYS A 246 27.48 -0.21 -4.78
C LYS A 246 29.00 -0.26 -4.56
#